data_AF-A0A914UC82-F1
#
_entry.id   AF-A0A914UC82-F1
#
_cell.length_a   1.000
_cell.length_b   1.000
_cell.length_c   1.000
_cell.angle_alpha   90.00
_cell.angle_beta   90.00
_cell.angle_gamma   90.00
#
_symmetry.space_group_name_H-M   'P 1'
#
loop_
_entity.id
_entity.type
_entity.pdbx_description
1 polymer ?
#
loop_
_entity_poly.entity_id
_entity_poly.type
_entity_poly.pdbx_seq_one_letter_code
_entity_poly.pdbx_strand_id
1 'polypeptide(L)'
;MYNSNRFEGDIINPGLTPRTIKGFVGEADPTKLPGIMRNAVRQTYLMWAEARIPYTISSQYSSFSRSKIAEAIEEYRKLTCIDFVPKSAADQDYI
;
A
#
# COMPACT_ATOMS: atom_id res chain seq x y z
N MET A 1 4.57 -17.24 3.34
CA MET A 1 4.16 -15.83 3.20
C MET A 1 4.17 -15.07 4.53
N TYR A 2 4.00 -15.73 5.69
CA TYR A 2 4.04 -15.04 6.99
C TYR A 2 5.48 -14.75 7.47
N ASN A 3 5.74 -13.51 7.89
CA ASN A 3 6.99 -13.06 8.50
C ASN A 3 6.68 -12.41 9.85
N SER A 4 7.15 -13.00 10.95
CA SER A 4 6.88 -12.53 12.32
C SER A 4 7.42 -11.13 12.63
N ASN A 5 8.34 -10.62 11.81
CA ASN A 5 8.92 -9.28 11.97
C ASN A 5 8.16 -8.21 11.16
N ARG A 6 7.00 -8.56 10.59
CA ARG A 6 6.14 -7.66 9.83
C ARG A 6 4.77 -7.57 10.47
N PHE A 7 4.15 -6.40 10.39
CA PHE A 7 2.76 -6.23 10.81
C PHE A 7 1.86 -7.10 9.91
N GLU A 8 0.89 -7.79 10.50
CA GLU A 8 0.04 -8.81 9.83
C GLU A 8 0.79 -9.95 9.11
N GLY A 9 2.12 -10.01 9.25
CA GLY A 9 2.97 -11.01 8.61
C GLY A 9 3.58 -10.57 7.27
N ASP A 10 3.12 -9.47 6.67
CA ASP A 10 3.52 -9.04 5.32
C ASP A 10 3.73 -7.52 5.17
N ILE A 11 3.27 -6.69 6.11
CA ILE A 11 3.41 -5.23 6.06
C ILE A 11 4.69 -4.78 6.78
N ILE A 12 5.62 -4.15 6.04
CA ILE A 12 6.71 -3.40 6.67
C ILE A 12 6.15 -2.06 7.13
N ASN A 13 6.25 -1.80 8.43
CA ASN A 13 6.04 -0.46 8.95
C ASN A 13 6.98 -0.24 10.16
N PRO A 14 8.12 0.44 9.98
CA PRO A 14 9.07 0.69 11.08
C PRO A 14 8.46 1.56 12.18
N GLY A 15 7.39 2.30 11.86
CA GLY A 15 6.62 3.09 12.82
C GLY A 15 5.54 2.31 13.57
N LEU A 16 5.27 1.03 13.27
CA LEU A 16 4.32 0.18 14.01
C LEU A 16 5.05 -0.62 15.10
N THR A 17 5.08 -0.04 16.29
CA THR A 17 5.48 -0.70 17.53
C THR A 17 4.25 -0.87 18.41
N PRO A 18 4.28 -1.74 19.45
CA PRO A 18 3.19 -1.82 20.43
C PRO A 18 2.81 -0.47 21.05
N ARG A 19 3.74 0.50 21.08
CA ARG A 19 3.50 1.86 21.62
C ARG A 19 2.82 2.80 20.63
N THR A 20 3.06 2.63 19.34
CA THR A 20 2.57 3.52 18.27
C THR A 20 1.37 2.96 17.53
N ILE A 21 1.10 1.65 17.63
CA ILE A 21 -0.10 0.99 17.07
C ILE A 21 -1.39 1.70 17.48
N LYS A 22 -1.50 2.12 18.75
CA LYS A 22 -2.70 2.80 19.25
C LYS A 22 -2.98 4.14 18.56
N GLY A 23 -1.92 4.87 18.19
CA GLY A 23 -2.04 6.12 17.41
C GLY A 23 -2.27 5.89 15.92
N PHE A 24 -1.72 4.80 15.36
CA PHE A 24 -1.88 4.45 13.94
C PHE A 24 -3.27 3.91 13.61
N VAL A 25 -3.79 3.04 14.46
CA VAL A 25 -5.14 2.45 14.35
C VAL A 25 -6.23 3.49 14.61
N GLY A 26 -5.82 4.69 15.07
CA GLY A 26 -6.69 5.75 15.55
C GLY A 26 -7.24 5.37 16.92
N GLU A 27 -7.25 6.33 17.85
CA GLU A 27 -8.08 6.18 19.04
C GLU A 27 -9.50 5.86 18.61
N ALA A 28 -10.12 4.90 19.29
CA ALA A 28 -11.56 4.67 19.19
C ALA A 28 -12.23 5.97 19.64
N ASP A 29 -12.52 6.83 18.67
CA ASP A 29 -13.36 8.00 18.85
C ASP A 29 -14.66 7.52 19.54
N PRO A 30 -14.96 8.00 20.76
CA PRO A 30 -16.11 7.54 21.53
C PRO A 30 -17.45 7.85 20.85
N THR A 31 -17.45 8.64 19.76
CA THR A 31 -18.62 8.90 18.91
C THR A 31 -18.79 7.93 17.74
N LYS A 32 -17.80 7.05 17.48
CA LYS A 32 -17.93 6.00 16.46
C LYS A 32 -18.63 4.79 17.05
N LEU A 33 -19.68 4.35 16.36
CA LEU A 33 -20.42 3.13 16.68
C LEU A 33 -19.46 1.97 17.00
N PRO A 34 -19.55 1.35 18.18
CA PRO A 34 -18.72 0.21 18.54
C PRO A 34 -18.95 -0.92 17.53
N GLY A 35 -17.89 -1.34 16.83
CA GLY A 35 -17.93 -2.46 15.88
C GLY A 35 -17.57 -2.16 14.42
N ILE A 36 -17.31 -0.91 14.02
CA ILE A 36 -16.88 -0.59 12.64
C ILE A 36 -15.49 0.07 12.67
N MET A 37 -14.45 -0.73 12.91
CA MET A 37 -13.08 -0.35 12.53
C MET A 37 -12.86 -0.67 11.05
N ARG A 38 -12.34 0.31 10.30
CA ARG A 38 -12.02 0.17 8.87
C ARG A 38 -10.49 0.14 8.72
N ASN A 39 -9.99 -0.69 7.81
CA ASN A 39 -8.54 -0.96 7.67
C ASN A 39 -7.81 0.06 6.78
N ALA A 40 -8.49 1.09 6.27
CA ALA A 40 -7.88 2.09 5.41
C ALA A 40 -7.01 3.07 6.22
N VAL A 41 -5.79 3.33 5.74
CA VAL A 41 -4.96 4.45 6.21
C VAL A 41 -5.71 5.76 5.92
N ARG A 42 -5.87 6.62 6.94
CA ARG A 42 -6.70 7.84 6.84
C ARG A 42 -5.88 9.10 6.60
N GLN A 43 -4.58 9.02 6.84
CA GLN A 43 -3.62 10.11 6.70
C GLN A 43 -3.38 10.39 5.22
N THR A 44 -3.88 11.52 4.74
CA THR A 44 -3.82 11.88 3.32
C THR A 44 -2.40 12.10 2.81
N TYR A 45 -1.48 12.52 3.69
CA TYR A 45 -0.07 12.69 3.36
C TYR A 45 0.68 11.35 3.14
N LEU A 46 0.04 10.21 3.41
CA LEU A 46 0.58 8.88 3.10
C LEU A 46 0.08 8.34 1.75
N MET A 47 -0.74 9.12 1.02
CA MET A 47 -1.21 8.75 -0.31
C MET A 47 -0.16 9.09 -1.38
N TRP A 48 -0.19 8.35 -2.48
CA TRP A 48 0.54 8.70 -3.70
C TRP A 48 0.00 10.00 -4.29
N ALA A 49 0.89 10.95 -4.55
CA ALA A 49 0.53 12.23 -5.15
C ALA A 49 -0.12 12.02 -6.52
N GLU A 50 -1.20 12.75 -6.80
CA GLU A 50 -1.96 12.67 -8.06
C GLU A 50 -2.42 11.25 -8.43
N ALA A 51 -2.56 10.35 -7.45
CA ALA A 51 -2.87 8.94 -7.68
C ALA A 51 -1.88 8.22 -8.64
N ARG A 52 -0.69 8.78 -8.83
CA ARG A 52 0.36 8.27 -9.73
C ARG A 52 1.34 7.41 -8.93
N ILE A 53 1.45 6.13 -9.31
CA ILE A 53 2.34 5.15 -8.67
C ILE A 53 3.46 4.77 -9.64
N PRO A 54 4.68 5.31 -9.48
CA PRO A 54 5.83 4.88 -10.25
C PRO A 54 6.22 3.45 -9.86
N TYR A 55 6.50 2.60 -10.84
CA TYR A 55 6.91 1.21 -10.58
C TYR A 55 8.05 0.73 -11.47
N THR A 56 8.75 -0.29 -10.97
CA THR A 56 9.72 -1.10 -11.70
C THR A 56 9.47 -2.57 -11.44
N ILE A 57 9.65 -3.42 -12.45
CA ILE A 57 9.55 -4.87 -12.27
C ILE A 57 10.94 -5.47 -12.41
N SER A 58 11.43 -6.06 -11.31
CA SER A 58 12.75 -6.69 -11.28
C SER A 58 12.91 -7.74 -12.39
N SER A 59 14.11 -7.79 -12.95
CA SER A 59 14.47 -8.77 -13.98
C SER A 59 14.39 -10.23 -13.49
N GLN A 60 14.39 -10.44 -12.17
CA GLN A 60 14.27 -11.76 -11.54
C GLN A 60 12.92 -12.46 -11.80
N TYR A 61 11.87 -11.70 -12.12
CA TYR A 61 10.54 -12.28 -12.40
C TYR A 61 10.49 -12.87 -13.80
N SER A 62 9.92 -14.07 -13.91
CA SER A 62 9.64 -14.73 -15.18
C SER A 62 8.61 -13.96 -16.00
N SER A 63 8.57 -14.19 -17.32
CA SER A 63 7.56 -13.58 -18.20
C SER A 63 6.13 -13.83 -17.72
N PHE A 64 5.85 -15.03 -17.20
CA PHE A 64 4.55 -15.38 -16.63
C PHE A 64 4.21 -14.57 -15.37
N SER A 65 5.15 -14.41 -14.44
CA SER A 65 4.91 -13.58 -13.24
C SER A 65 4.67 -12.12 -13.61
N ARG A 66 5.42 -11.59 -14.60
CA ARG A 66 5.22 -10.22 -15.09
C ARG A 66 3.88 -10.03 -15.78
N SER A 67 3.38 -11.03 -16.52
CA SER A 67 2.06 -10.95 -17.14
C SER A 67 0.94 -10.91 -16.10
N LYS A 68 1.08 -11.66 -14.99
CA LYS A 68 0.14 -11.60 -13.86
C LYS A 68 0.14 -10.27 -13.14
N ILE A 69 1.30 -9.65 -12.96
CA ILE A 69 1.40 -8.28 -12.42
C ILE A 69 0.71 -7.29 -13.36
N ALA A 70 0.95 -7.39 -14.67
CA ALA A 70 0.33 -6.51 -15.66
C ALA A 70 -1.21 -6.65 -15.71
N GLU A 71 -1.72 -7.87 -15.59
CA GLU A 71 -3.16 -8.15 -15.51
C GLU A 71 -3.80 -7.44 -14.31
N ALA A 72 -3.17 -7.51 -13.13
CA ALA A 72 -3.65 -6.84 -11.93
C ALA A 72 -3.60 -5.30 -12.07
N ILE A 73 -2.52 -4.75 -12.61
CA ILE A 73 -2.40 -3.29 -12.86
C ILE A 73 -3.53 -2.81 -13.78
N GLU A 74 -3.86 -3.57 -14.81
CA GLU A 74 -4.92 -3.23 -15.75
C GLU A 74 -6.32 -3.25 -15.10
N GLU A 75 -6.56 -4.16 -14.16
CA GLU A 75 -7.80 -4.18 -13.37
C GLU A 75 -7.95 -2.91 -12.52
N TYR A 76 -6.88 -2.47 -11.85
CA TYR A 76 -6.90 -1.21 -11.09
C TYR A 76 -7.21 -0.01 -11.97
N ARG A 77 -6.62 0.07 -13.17
CA ARG A 77 -6.90 1.16 -14.13
C ARG A 77 -8.34 1.22 -14.59
N LYS A 78 -9.02 0.07 -14.67
CA LYS A 78 -10.42 -0.02 -15.09
C LYS A 78 -11.39 0.38 -13.97
N LEU A 79 -11.04 0.05 -12.72
CA LEU A 79 -11.96 0.16 -11.58
C LEU A 79 -11.69 1.37 -10.68
N THR A 80 -10.54 2.03 -10.84
CA THR A 80 -10.11 3.11 -9.96
C THR A 80 -9.47 4.25 -10.75
N CYS A 81 -9.20 5.37 -10.09
CA CYS A 81 -8.42 6.47 -10.66
C CYS A 81 -6.90 6.33 -10.47
N ILE A 82 -6.40 5.19 -9.98
CA ILE A 82 -4.97 4.96 -9.76
C ILE A 82 -4.27 4.74 -11.10
N ASP A 83 -3.16 5.44 -11.33
CA ASP A 83 -2.34 5.29 -12.52
C ASP A 83 -0.94 4.74 -12.20
N PHE A 84 -0.68 3.52 -12.69
CA PHE A 84 0.62 2.87 -12.60
C PHE A 84 1.49 3.27 -13.79
N VAL A 85 2.63 3.89 -13.50
CA VAL A 85 3.52 4.44 -14.53
C VAL A 85 4.93 3.87 -14.42
N PRO A 86 5.63 3.64 -15.55
CA PRO A 86 7.04 3.28 -15.48
C PRO A 86 7.84 4.34 -14.73
N LYS A 87 8.69 3.90 -13.81
CA LYS A 87 9.56 4.79 -13.04
C LYS A 87 10.45 5.64 -13.95
N SER A 88 10.52 6.94 -13.67
CA SER A 88 11.46 7.88 -14.26
C SER A 88 12.63 8.22 -13.30
N ALA A 89 13.63 8.95 -13.79
CA ALA A 89 14.74 9.41 -12.96
C ALA A 89 14.31 10.43 -11.87
N ALA A 90 13.21 11.15 -12.07
CA ALA A 90 12.71 12.14 -11.13
C ALA A 90 11.90 11.52 -9.97
N ASP A 91 11.45 10.27 -10.12
CA ASP A 91 10.66 9.57 -9.10
C ASP A 91 11.56 9.12 -7.94
N GLN A 92 11.33 9.72 -6.77
CA GLN A 92 11.97 9.36 -5.50
C GLN A 92 11.29 8.15 -4.86
N ASP A 93 9.97 8.21 -4.70
CA ASP A 93 9.15 7.12 -4.19
C ASP A 93 8.62 6.27 -5.36
N TYR A 94 8.81 4.96 -5.29
CA TYR A 94 8.35 4.00 -6.29
C TYR A 94 8.27 2.58 -5.71
N ILE A 95 7.60 1.68 -6.43
CA ILE A 95 7.50 0.25 -6.09
C ILE A 95 8.28 -0.66 -7.04
#